data_AF-A0A2D5ESI3-F1
#
_entry.id   AF-A0A2D5ESI3-F1
#
_cell.length_a   1.000
_cell.length_b   1.000
_cell.length_c   1.000
_cell.angle_alpha   90.00
_cell.angle_beta   90.00
_cell.angle_gamma   90.00
#
_symmetry.space_group_name_H-M   'P 1'
#
loop_
_entity.id
_entity.type
_entity.pdbx_description
1 polymer ?
#
loop_
_entity_poly.entity_id
_entity_poly.type
_entity_poly.pdbx_seq_one_letter_code
_entity_poly.pdbx_strand_id
1 'polypeptide(L)'
;MPRPSLALPTLGGAQLWADRRWRAGWRIQRHVLTGHHRLLDPQDRRHASGDLVACEEALRARGLPAAPAEVVVLLHGLGRSRRSMRGMEEALAGAGHTPVALDYPSTRRGLDDHVAQLSELLAHLEGAERVAFVTHSLGGIVTRGLLADARWPASLTATRVVMCAPPSRGAALARLLDDRAAPLFHAVMGPAGREVAAGPPYPPPPVPFLVIAGARGRPEGYNPAIPGDDDGIVAVDETRLEGMAGHVLVSSIHTFVMNHPRAQSATLRFLAGEPVER
;
A
#
# COMPACT_ATOMS: atom_id res chain seq x y z
N MET A 1 22.33 23.96 16.97
CA MET A 1 22.74 23.77 15.57
C MET A 1 22.53 22.31 15.19
N PRO A 2 21.76 22.00 14.13
CA PRO A 2 21.66 20.63 13.65
C PRO A 2 23.05 20.17 13.17
N ARG A 3 23.54 19.06 13.71
CA ARG A 3 24.82 18.49 13.29
C ARG A 3 24.71 18.01 11.84
N PRO A 4 25.66 18.32 10.94
CA PRO A 4 25.69 17.72 9.61
C PRO A 4 25.79 16.20 9.74
N SER A 5 24.72 15.50 9.38
CA SER A 5 24.65 14.03 9.39
C SER A 5 25.21 13.51 8.08
N LEU A 6 26.34 12.79 8.15
CA LEU A 6 26.86 12.04 7.00
C LEU A 6 25.78 11.11 6.44
N ALA A 7 25.65 11.09 5.12
CA ALA A 7 24.65 10.27 4.43
C ALA A 7 25.01 8.78 4.53
N LEU A 8 24.26 8.03 5.34
CA LEU A 8 24.53 6.61 5.60
C LEU A 8 23.49 5.72 4.87
N PRO A 9 23.92 4.63 4.21
CA PRO A 9 23.00 3.70 3.57
C PRO A 9 22.10 3.03 4.63
N THR A 10 20.84 2.83 4.28
CA THR A 10 19.91 2.04 5.08
C THR A 10 19.24 1.00 4.18
N LEU A 11 18.88 -0.17 4.72
CA LEU A 11 18.06 -1.15 3.97
C LEU A 11 16.57 -0.75 3.94
N GLY A 12 16.23 0.50 4.25
CA GLY A 12 14.87 0.96 4.52
C GLY A 12 14.26 0.44 5.82
N GLY A 13 14.86 -0.55 6.51
CA GLY A 13 14.38 -1.05 7.81
C GLY A 13 12.94 -1.56 7.77
N ALA A 14 12.60 -2.39 6.79
CA ALA A 14 11.24 -2.87 6.55
C ALA A 14 10.54 -3.31 7.84
N GLN A 15 9.25 -2.98 7.98
CA GLN A 15 8.39 -3.26 9.14
C GLN A 15 8.62 -2.44 10.41
N LEU A 16 9.76 -1.76 10.60
CA LEU A 16 10.04 -0.99 11.83
C LEU A 16 9.90 0.52 11.66
N TRP A 17 9.65 0.98 10.45
CA TRP A 17 9.54 2.40 10.10
C TRP A 17 8.22 2.68 9.41
N ALA A 18 7.67 3.85 9.72
CA ALA A 18 6.42 4.37 9.19
C ALA A 18 6.70 5.70 8.48
N ASP A 19 6.36 5.82 7.19
CA ASP A 19 6.41 7.12 6.52
C ASP A 19 5.42 8.10 7.19
N ARG A 20 5.86 9.35 7.38
CA ARG A 20 5.12 10.45 8.04
C ARG A 20 5.01 11.70 7.19
N ARG A 21 6.02 11.96 6.37
CA ARG A 21 6.04 13.04 5.38
C ARG A 21 6.58 12.48 4.07
N TRP A 22 6.10 13.02 2.96
CA TRP A 22 6.62 12.72 1.63
C TRP A 22 6.72 14.03 0.83
N ARG A 23 7.82 14.21 0.09
CA ARG A 23 7.98 15.32 -0.85
C ARG A 23 8.99 14.97 -1.94
N ALA A 24 8.58 14.92 -3.20
CA ALA A 24 9.45 14.61 -4.35
C ALA A 24 10.35 13.37 -4.12
N GLY A 25 9.76 12.29 -3.58
CA GLY A 25 10.45 11.03 -3.24
C GLY A 25 11.24 11.02 -1.92
N TRP A 26 11.49 12.18 -1.31
CA TRP A 26 12.04 12.26 0.04
C TRP A 26 11.00 11.93 1.08
N ARG A 27 11.41 11.27 2.17
CA ARG A 27 10.50 10.77 3.20
C ARG A 27 11.04 11.00 4.59
N ILE A 28 10.17 11.43 5.49
CA ILE A 28 10.44 11.37 6.93
C ILE A 28 9.76 10.13 7.48
N GLN A 29 10.53 9.29 8.15
CA GLN A 29 10.07 8.05 8.75
C GLN A 29 10.16 8.10 10.27
N ARG A 30 9.16 7.54 10.95
CA ARG A 30 9.15 7.34 12.41
C ARG A 30 9.38 5.87 12.74
N HIS A 31 10.31 5.60 13.64
CA HIS A 31 10.54 4.25 14.15
C HIS A 31 9.39 3.83 15.08
N VAL A 32 8.88 2.60 14.89
CA VAL A 32 7.68 2.13 15.60
C VAL A 32 7.90 2.04 17.11
N LEU A 33 9.07 1.57 17.56
CA LEU A 33 9.38 1.36 18.98
C LEU A 33 9.88 2.62 19.70
N THR A 34 10.93 3.26 19.16
CA THR A 34 11.59 4.40 19.82
C THR A 34 10.92 5.75 19.53
N GLY A 35 10.04 5.84 18.54
CA GLY A 35 9.44 7.10 18.10
C GLY A 35 10.40 8.07 17.41
N HIS A 36 11.66 7.69 17.26
CA HIS A 36 12.70 8.49 16.62
C HIS A 36 12.43 8.67 15.10
N HIS A 37 12.77 9.83 14.56
CA HIS A 37 12.55 10.17 13.15
C HIS A 37 13.84 10.18 12.33
N ARG A 38 13.73 9.85 11.05
CA ARG A 38 14.82 10.00 10.09
C ARG A 38 14.30 10.58 8.78
N LEU A 39 15.14 11.37 8.13
CA LEU A 39 14.90 11.84 6.76
C LEU A 39 15.70 10.99 5.78
N LEU A 40 15.01 10.42 4.80
CA LEU A 40 15.58 9.62 3.72
C LEU A 40 15.39 10.31 2.36
N ASP A 41 16.38 10.15 1.49
CA ASP A 41 16.25 10.48 0.07
C ASP A 41 15.55 9.34 -0.71
N PRO A 42 15.26 9.53 -2.01
CA PRO A 42 14.63 8.48 -2.84
C PRO A 42 15.43 7.17 -2.90
N GLN A 43 16.76 7.24 -2.67
CA GLN A 43 17.69 6.11 -2.66
C GLN A 43 17.88 5.48 -1.26
N ASP A 44 16.98 5.75 -0.31
CA ASP A 44 17.00 5.24 1.07
C ASP A 44 18.26 5.64 1.87
N ARG A 45 18.98 6.71 1.48
CA ARG A 45 20.11 7.24 2.25
C ARG A 45 19.60 8.19 3.32
N ARG A 46 20.09 8.05 4.55
CA ARG A 46 19.67 8.91 5.67
C ARG A 46 20.42 10.23 5.67
N HIS A 47 19.70 11.34 5.73
CA HIS A 47 20.29 12.68 5.78
C HIS A 47 19.98 13.48 7.05
N ALA A 48 18.98 13.08 7.83
CA ALA A 48 18.72 13.64 9.15
C ALA A 48 18.16 12.55 10.09
N SER A 49 18.28 12.79 11.38
CA SER A 49 17.97 11.86 12.46
C SER A 49 17.63 12.67 13.71
N GLY A 50 16.52 12.40 14.39
CA GLY A 50 16.15 13.12 15.62
C GLY A 50 14.65 13.07 15.89
N ASP A 51 14.09 14.20 16.30
CA ASP A 51 12.63 14.38 16.37
C ASP A 51 12.05 14.76 15.00
N LEU A 52 10.72 14.89 14.94
CA LEU A 52 10.00 15.22 13.72
C LEU A 52 10.35 16.62 13.22
N VAL A 53 10.45 17.60 14.13
CA VAL A 53 10.71 19.01 13.81
C VAL A 53 12.06 19.16 13.11
N ALA A 54 13.11 18.56 13.66
CA ALA A 54 14.44 18.59 13.07
C ALA A 54 14.48 17.92 11.68
N CYS A 55 13.73 16.84 11.49
CA CYS A 55 13.63 16.18 10.19
C CYS A 55 12.84 17.03 9.18
N GLU A 56 11.78 17.71 9.61
CA GLU A 56 10.98 18.61 8.76
C GLU A 56 11.74 19.87 8.37
N GLU A 57 12.52 20.46 9.29
CA GLU A 57 13.44 21.56 8.98
C GLU A 57 14.48 21.14 7.94
N ALA A 58 15.07 19.96 8.13
CA ALA A 58 15.99 19.41 7.14
C ALA A 58 15.29 19.19 5.79
N LEU A 59 14.04 18.67 5.78
CA LEU A 59 13.28 18.48 4.55
C LEU A 59 13.01 19.82 3.84
N ARG A 60 12.55 20.84 4.57
CA ARG A 60 12.29 22.19 4.05
C ARG A 60 13.55 22.84 3.48
N ALA A 61 14.70 22.69 4.14
CA ALA A 61 15.97 23.27 3.70
C ALA A 61 16.44 22.77 2.32
N ARG A 62 15.85 21.69 1.78
CA ARG A 62 16.17 21.17 0.44
C ARG A 62 15.49 21.91 -0.70
N GLY A 63 14.48 22.74 -0.42
CA GLY A 63 13.77 23.49 -1.46
C GLY A 63 13.12 22.60 -2.53
N LEU A 64 12.63 21.41 -2.15
CA LEU A 64 12.02 20.46 -3.07
C LEU A 64 10.67 21.00 -3.60
N PRO A 65 10.31 20.72 -4.86
CA PRO A 65 8.98 21.07 -5.35
C PRO A 65 7.88 20.36 -4.55
N ALA A 66 6.70 20.97 -4.53
CA ALA A 66 5.49 20.29 -4.07
C ALA A 66 5.10 19.15 -5.03
N ALA A 67 4.18 18.29 -4.62
CA ALA A 67 3.60 17.30 -5.52
C ALA A 67 2.79 18.02 -6.62
N PRO A 68 2.65 17.41 -7.81
CA PRO A 68 1.65 17.83 -8.78
C PRO A 68 0.23 17.71 -8.19
N ALA A 69 -0.73 18.41 -8.81
CA ALA A 69 -2.13 18.41 -8.38
C ALA A 69 -2.75 17.00 -8.34
N GLU A 70 -2.28 16.08 -9.19
CA GLU A 70 -2.68 14.69 -9.18
C GLU A 70 -1.50 13.75 -8.91
N VAL A 71 -1.70 12.83 -7.97
CA VAL A 71 -0.74 11.77 -7.62
C VAL A 71 -1.41 10.40 -7.58
N VAL A 72 -0.60 9.35 -7.69
CA VAL A 72 -1.03 7.97 -7.51
C VAL A 72 -0.30 7.41 -6.29
N VAL A 73 -1.00 7.12 -5.21
CA VAL A 73 -0.43 6.56 -3.98
C VAL A 73 -0.32 5.04 -4.11
N LEU A 74 0.85 4.48 -3.82
CA LEU A 74 1.09 3.05 -3.84
C LEU A 74 1.26 2.49 -2.43
N LEU A 75 0.45 1.48 -2.09
CA LEU A 75 0.50 0.79 -0.80
C LEU A 75 0.81 -0.71 -0.99
N HIS A 76 1.87 -1.17 -0.34
CA HIS A 76 2.28 -2.57 -0.37
C HIS A 76 1.41 -3.46 0.53
N GLY A 77 1.56 -4.78 0.40
CA GLY A 77 0.91 -5.78 1.25
C GLY A 77 1.63 -6.10 2.57
N LEU A 78 1.07 -7.03 3.35
CA LEU A 78 1.61 -7.48 4.62
C LEU A 78 3.01 -8.08 4.49
N GLY A 79 3.92 -7.70 5.40
CA GLY A 79 5.31 -8.19 5.42
C GLY A 79 6.21 -7.59 4.33
N ARG A 80 5.71 -6.61 3.56
CA ARG A 80 6.42 -6.01 2.41
C ARG A 80 6.85 -4.57 2.69
N SER A 81 7.45 -3.95 1.68
CA SER A 81 7.76 -2.53 1.65
C SER A 81 7.36 -1.96 0.29
N ARG A 82 7.46 -0.64 0.13
CA ARG A 82 7.26 0.08 -1.13
C ARG A 82 8.02 -0.55 -2.30
N ARG A 83 9.18 -1.18 -2.04
CA ARG A 83 10.00 -1.85 -3.07
C ARG A 83 9.28 -2.98 -3.78
N SER A 84 8.31 -3.62 -3.13
CA SER A 84 7.47 -4.64 -3.78
C SER A 84 6.57 -4.05 -4.88
N MET A 85 6.26 -2.75 -4.80
CA MET A 85 5.47 -2.01 -5.78
C MET A 85 6.32 -1.39 -6.89
N ARG A 86 7.64 -1.60 -6.91
CA ARG A 86 8.56 -0.90 -7.81
C ARG A 86 8.22 -1.07 -9.29
N GLY A 87 7.83 -2.26 -9.74
CA GLY A 87 7.44 -2.45 -11.14
C GLY A 87 6.20 -1.63 -11.51
N MET A 88 5.22 -1.54 -10.60
CA MET A 88 4.05 -0.68 -10.78
C MET A 88 4.41 0.81 -10.73
N GLU A 89 5.30 1.22 -9.82
CA GLU A 89 5.83 2.59 -9.73
C GLU A 89 6.50 3.01 -11.04
N GLU A 90 7.36 2.17 -11.60
CA GLU A 90 8.04 2.41 -12.88
C GLU A 90 7.05 2.48 -14.06
N ALA A 91 6.04 1.61 -14.10
CA ALA A 91 5.00 1.64 -15.12
C ALA A 91 4.14 2.93 -15.06
N LEU A 92 3.76 3.36 -13.85
CA LEU A 92 3.02 4.61 -13.64
C LEU A 92 3.84 5.83 -14.06
N ALA A 93 5.10 5.91 -13.62
CA ALA A 93 5.99 7.00 -13.99
C ALA A 93 6.24 7.06 -15.50
N GLY A 94 6.45 5.90 -16.14
CA GLY A 94 6.62 5.79 -17.60
C GLY A 94 5.38 6.24 -18.39
N ALA A 95 4.20 6.15 -17.80
CA ALA A 95 2.94 6.65 -18.36
C ALA A 95 2.64 8.12 -17.99
N GLY A 96 3.55 8.82 -17.32
CA GLY A 96 3.40 10.23 -16.95
C GLY A 96 2.64 10.50 -15.66
N HIS A 97 2.29 9.47 -14.88
CA HIS A 97 1.74 9.66 -13.54
C HIS A 97 2.84 10.00 -12.52
N THR A 98 2.47 10.61 -11.40
CA THR A 98 3.37 10.82 -10.25
C THR A 98 3.10 9.79 -9.16
N PRO A 99 3.86 8.69 -9.10
CA PRO A 99 3.70 7.68 -8.06
C PRO A 99 4.27 8.17 -6.71
N VAL A 100 3.52 7.90 -5.64
CA VAL A 100 3.88 8.15 -4.24
C VAL A 100 3.87 6.80 -3.52
N ALA A 101 4.99 6.08 -3.60
CA ALA A 101 5.12 4.76 -2.97
C ALA A 101 5.50 4.88 -1.49
N LEU A 102 4.62 4.42 -0.60
CA LEU A 102 4.73 4.62 0.85
C LEU A 102 5.05 3.32 1.59
N ASP A 103 5.84 3.45 2.65
CA ASP A 103 6.11 2.41 3.64
C ASP A 103 5.24 2.59 4.89
N TYR A 104 4.64 1.49 5.33
CA TYR A 104 3.97 1.40 6.63
C TYR A 104 4.32 0.07 7.30
N PRO A 105 4.36 0.02 8.65
CA PRO A 105 4.88 -1.14 9.38
C PRO A 105 3.83 -2.26 9.48
N SER A 106 3.49 -2.84 8.34
CA SER A 106 2.33 -3.74 8.14
C SER A 106 2.22 -4.92 9.12
N THR A 107 3.33 -5.39 9.70
CA THR A 107 3.36 -6.52 10.65
C THR A 107 3.47 -6.08 12.12
N ARG A 108 3.43 -4.78 12.41
CA ARG A 108 3.66 -4.24 13.76
C ARG A 108 2.49 -3.47 14.35
N ARG A 109 1.46 -3.15 13.56
CA ARG A 109 0.30 -2.37 14.00
C ARG A 109 -1.00 -2.92 13.41
N GLY A 110 -2.14 -2.45 13.92
CA GLY A 110 -3.48 -2.79 13.43
C GLY A 110 -3.90 -1.94 12.22
N LEU A 111 -5.05 -2.25 11.62
CA LEU A 111 -5.55 -1.51 10.46
C LEU A 111 -5.83 -0.04 10.80
N ASP A 112 -6.46 0.24 11.95
CA ASP A 112 -6.81 1.61 12.36
C ASP A 112 -5.56 2.48 12.57
N ASP A 113 -4.46 1.91 13.06
CA ASP A 113 -3.18 2.59 13.18
C ASP A 113 -2.57 2.95 11.82
N HIS A 114 -2.70 2.04 10.84
CA HIS A 114 -2.24 2.27 9.48
C HIS A 114 -3.07 3.34 8.78
N VAL A 115 -4.40 3.29 8.95
CA VAL A 115 -5.31 4.34 8.48
C VAL A 115 -4.95 5.69 9.10
N ALA A 116 -4.79 5.75 10.43
CA ALA A 116 -4.41 6.99 11.13
C ALA A 116 -3.09 7.58 10.61
N GLN A 117 -2.07 6.73 10.45
CA GLN A 117 -0.76 7.13 9.93
C GLN A 117 -0.86 7.71 8.52
N LEU A 118 -1.61 7.05 7.64
CA LEU A 118 -1.73 7.46 6.25
C LEU A 118 -2.61 8.70 6.08
N SER A 119 -3.70 8.83 6.84
CA SER A 119 -4.51 10.07 6.88
C SER A 119 -3.65 11.28 7.25
N GLU A 120 -2.80 11.14 8.28
CA GLU A 120 -1.87 12.20 8.66
C GLU A 120 -0.86 12.50 7.54
N LEU A 121 -0.25 11.49 6.93
CA LEU A 121 0.71 11.71 5.85
C LEU A 121 0.06 12.43 4.67
N LEU A 122 -1.13 12.00 4.25
CA LEU A 122 -1.88 12.62 3.15
C LEU A 122 -2.25 14.07 3.45
N ALA A 123 -2.58 14.40 4.71
CA ALA A 123 -2.84 15.79 5.12
C ALA A 123 -1.62 16.72 4.94
N HIS A 124 -0.41 16.15 4.83
CA HIS A 124 0.84 16.88 4.62
C HIS A 124 1.39 16.72 3.20
N LEU A 125 0.60 16.18 2.27
CA LEU A 125 1.01 16.01 0.88
C LEU A 125 0.84 17.33 0.11
N GLU A 126 1.77 18.25 0.33
CA GLU A 126 1.75 19.59 -0.27
C GLU A 126 1.62 19.53 -1.81
N GLY A 127 0.68 20.32 -2.35
CA GLY A 127 0.45 20.48 -3.79
C GLY A 127 -0.53 19.48 -4.41
N ALA A 128 -0.76 18.32 -3.77
CA ALA A 128 -1.75 17.37 -4.25
C ALA A 128 -3.17 17.85 -3.91
N GLU A 129 -4.07 17.74 -4.89
CA GLU A 129 -5.51 18.03 -4.77
C GLU A 129 -6.34 16.77 -5.07
N ARG A 130 -5.79 15.89 -5.91
CA ARG A 130 -6.42 14.64 -6.36
C ARG A 130 -5.48 13.47 -6.14
N VAL A 131 -6.05 12.38 -5.64
CA VAL A 131 -5.30 11.15 -5.37
C VAL A 131 -6.03 9.95 -5.95
N ALA A 132 -5.29 9.11 -6.67
CA ALA A 132 -5.67 7.74 -6.98
C ALA A 132 -4.84 6.78 -6.12
N PHE A 133 -5.32 5.55 -5.93
CA PHE A 133 -4.61 4.52 -5.18
C PHE A 133 -4.35 3.29 -6.04
N VAL A 134 -3.14 2.72 -5.92
CA VAL A 134 -2.81 1.41 -6.46
C VAL A 134 -2.19 0.56 -5.36
N THR A 135 -2.80 -0.57 -5.06
CA THR A 135 -2.49 -1.30 -3.82
C THR A 135 -2.19 -2.75 -4.08
N HIS A 136 -1.49 -3.39 -3.14
CA HIS A 136 -1.34 -4.84 -3.10
C HIS A 136 -1.85 -5.40 -1.79
N SER A 137 -2.68 -6.45 -1.85
CA SER A 137 -3.11 -7.25 -0.71
C SER A 137 -3.64 -6.39 0.44
N LEU A 138 -3.01 -6.43 1.62
CA LEU A 138 -3.34 -5.60 2.78
C LEU A 138 -3.50 -4.10 2.45
N GLY A 139 -2.72 -3.56 1.51
CA GLY A 139 -2.82 -2.16 1.12
C GLY A 139 -4.21 -1.77 0.59
N GLY A 140 -4.93 -2.71 -0.03
CA GLY A 140 -6.30 -2.49 -0.50
C GLY A 140 -7.29 -2.38 0.67
N ILE A 141 -7.09 -3.17 1.73
CA ILE A 141 -7.88 -3.08 2.96
C ILE A 141 -7.62 -1.76 3.68
N VAL A 142 -6.35 -1.38 3.82
CA VAL A 142 -5.96 -0.11 4.43
C VAL A 142 -6.53 1.08 3.63
N THR A 143 -6.54 1.01 2.30
CA THR A 143 -7.13 2.05 1.45
C THR A 143 -8.64 2.16 1.63
N ARG A 144 -9.36 1.03 1.77
CA ARG A 144 -10.79 1.05 2.09
C ARG A 144 -11.06 1.73 3.42
N GLY A 145 -10.27 1.41 4.45
CA GLY A 145 -10.35 2.08 5.75
C GLY A 145 -10.08 3.58 5.65
N LEU A 146 -9.03 3.96 4.92
CA LEU A 146 -8.65 5.35 4.68
C LEU A 146 -9.74 6.17 4.00
N LEU A 147 -10.42 5.61 2.99
CA LEU A 147 -11.52 6.28 2.29
C LEU A 147 -12.81 6.36 3.09
N ALA A 148 -12.96 5.52 4.12
CA ALA A 148 -14.09 5.55 5.05
C ALA A 148 -13.80 6.39 6.31
N ASP A 149 -12.56 6.87 6.48
CA ASP A 149 -12.10 7.50 7.70
C ASP A 149 -12.49 8.99 7.78
N ALA A 150 -13.03 9.41 8.92
CA ALA A 150 -13.43 10.80 9.15
C ALA A 150 -12.25 11.79 9.16
N ARG A 151 -11.00 11.31 9.28
CA ARG A 151 -9.77 12.12 9.22
C ARG A 151 -9.25 12.27 7.79
N TRP A 152 -9.99 11.83 6.77
CA TRP A 152 -9.65 12.08 5.38
C TRP A 152 -9.38 13.58 5.14
N PRO A 153 -8.25 13.97 4.52
CA PRO A 153 -7.93 15.39 4.33
C PRO A 153 -8.94 16.08 3.41
N ALA A 154 -9.63 17.10 3.90
CA ALA A 154 -10.64 17.85 3.13
C ALA A 154 -10.07 18.54 1.87
N SER A 155 -8.76 18.75 1.80
CA SER A 155 -8.07 19.28 0.64
C SER A 155 -7.86 18.26 -0.49
N LEU A 156 -8.12 16.98 -0.24
CA LEU A 156 -7.89 15.90 -1.21
C LEU A 156 -9.20 15.30 -1.70
N THR A 157 -9.27 15.10 -3.01
CA THR A 157 -10.33 14.32 -3.67
C THR A 157 -9.78 12.97 -4.09
N ALA A 158 -10.34 11.88 -3.55
CA ALA A 158 -10.08 10.54 -4.07
C ALA A 158 -10.74 10.37 -5.44
N THR A 159 -10.02 9.76 -6.39
CA THR A 159 -10.49 9.67 -7.79
C THR A 159 -10.78 8.24 -8.22
N ARG A 160 -9.80 7.33 -8.07
CA ARG A 160 -9.88 5.93 -8.48
C ARG A 160 -9.05 5.05 -7.56
N VAL A 161 -9.43 3.77 -7.46
CA VAL A 161 -8.66 2.77 -6.70
C VAL A 161 -8.42 1.53 -7.54
N VAL A 162 -7.19 1.03 -7.54
CA VAL A 162 -6.84 -0.28 -8.09
C VAL A 162 -6.34 -1.17 -6.96
N MET A 163 -6.98 -2.32 -6.78
CA MET A 163 -6.63 -3.29 -5.75
C MET A 163 -6.10 -4.58 -6.37
N CYS A 164 -4.82 -4.86 -6.18
CA CYS A 164 -4.17 -6.10 -6.64
C CYS A 164 -4.21 -7.15 -5.52
N ALA A 165 -4.92 -8.26 -5.76
CA ALA A 165 -5.14 -9.36 -4.84
C ALA A 165 -5.61 -8.95 -3.43
N PRO A 166 -6.62 -8.06 -3.28
CA PRO A 166 -7.13 -7.70 -1.97
C PRO A 166 -7.83 -8.91 -1.33
N PRO A 167 -7.59 -9.26 -0.06
CA PRO A 167 -8.40 -10.25 0.66
C PRO A 167 -9.75 -9.61 1.09
N SER A 168 -10.54 -9.15 0.12
CA SER A 168 -11.70 -8.27 0.32
C SER A 168 -12.77 -8.88 1.24
N ARG A 169 -12.95 -10.21 1.14
CA ARG A 169 -13.91 -11.02 1.89
C ARG A 169 -13.22 -11.85 3.00
N GLY A 170 -12.02 -11.44 3.40
CA GLY A 170 -11.10 -12.21 4.25
C GLY A 170 -10.21 -13.14 3.44
N ALA A 171 -9.42 -13.95 4.14
CA ALA A 171 -8.55 -14.96 3.54
C ALA A 171 -8.76 -16.30 4.26
N ALA A 172 -9.35 -17.28 3.57
CA ALA A 172 -9.65 -18.60 4.12
C ALA A 172 -8.39 -19.32 4.57
N LEU A 173 -7.29 -19.18 3.82
CA LEU A 173 -6.01 -19.74 4.22
C LEU A 173 -5.50 -19.12 5.53
N ALA A 174 -5.68 -17.81 5.72
CA ALA A 174 -5.32 -17.14 6.97
C ALA A 174 -6.13 -17.70 8.15
N ARG A 175 -7.44 -17.90 7.98
CA ARG A 175 -8.29 -18.52 9.01
C ARG A 175 -7.86 -19.96 9.33
N LEU A 176 -7.60 -20.77 8.31
CA LEU A 176 -7.13 -22.15 8.48
C LEU A 176 -5.79 -22.24 9.22
N LEU A 177 -4.87 -21.32 8.94
CA LEU A 177 -3.57 -21.24 9.63
C LEU A 177 -3.72 -20.71 11.05
N ASP A 178 -4.67 -19.81 11.29
CA ASP A 178 -5.02 -19.35 12.63
C ASP A 178 -5.52 -20.51 13.50
N ASP A 179 -6.47 -21.28 13.00
CA ASP A 179 -7.07 -22.42 13.72
C ASP A 179 -6.04 -23.52 14.05
N ARG A 180 -5.01 -23.71 13.21
CA ARG A 180 -4.04 -24.82 13.34
C ARG A 180 -2.70 -24.43 13.94
N ALA A 181 -2.31 -23.15 13.87
CA ALA A 181 -0.99 -22.66 14.24
C ALA A 181 -1.00 -21.21 14.76
N ALA A 182 -2.10 -20.79 15.40
CA ALA A 182 -2.35 -19.44 15.93
C ALA A 182 -1.09 -18.71 16.44
N PRO A 183 -0.33 -19.18 17.45
CA PRO A 183 0.76 -18.38 18.02
C PRO A 183 1.90 -18.08 17.04
N LEU A 184 2.25 -19.00 16.14
CA LEU A 184 3.29 -18.79 15.12
C LEU A 184 2.77 -17.92 13.97
N PHE A 185 1.56 -18.18 13.51
CA PHE A 185 0.89 -17.40 12.47
C PHE A 185 0.72 -15.93 12.89
N HIS A 186 0.24 -15.71 14.11
CA HIS A 186 0.07 -14.41 14.73
C HIS A 186 1.37 -13.62 14.89
N ALA A 187 2.48 -14.27 15.25
CA ALA A 187 3.77 -13.61 15.42
C ALA A 187 4.34 -13.12 14.07
N VAL A 188 4.03 -13.82 12.98
CA VAL A 188 4.49 -13.50 11.63
C VAL A 188 3.59 -12.46 10.95
N MET A 189 2.26 -12.59 11.12
CA MET A 189 1.28 -11.73 10.44
C MET A 189 1.00 -10.41 11.15
N GLY A 190 1.31 -10.32 12.45
CA GLY A 190 1.05 -9.10 13.22
C GLY A 190 -0.46 -8.80 13.38
N PRO A 191 -0.81 -7.64 13.99
CA PRO A 191 -2.20 -7.33 14.32
C PRO A 191 -3.12 -7.20 13.10
N ALA A 192 -2.70 -6.43 12.08
CA ALA A 192 -3.51 -6.24 10.87
C ALA A 192 -3.83 -7.54 10.12
N GLY A 193 -2.92 -8.52 10.12
CA GLY A 193 -3.17 -9.83 9.52
C GLY A 193 -4.30 -10.61 10.21
N ARG A 194 -4.44 -10.47 11.54
CA ARG A 194 -5.52 -11.09 12.30
C ARG A 194 -6.87 -10.46 11.98
N GLU A 195 -6.91 -9.13 11.90
CA GLU A 195 -8.11 -8.37 11.54
C GLU A 195 -8.60 -8.72 10.13
N VAL A 196 -7.67 -8.91 9.18
CA VAL A 196 -8.01 -9.37 7.82
C VAL A 196 -8.53 -10.81 7.81
N ALA A 197 -7.95 -11.71 8.61
CA ALA A 197 -8.42 -13.09 8.70
C ALA A 197 -9.88 -13.18 9.19
N ALA A 198 -10.26 -12.31 10.13
CA ALA A 198 -11.62 -12.21 10.68
C ALA A 198 -12.65 -11.61 9.71
N GLY A 199 -12.22 -11.03 8.59
CA GLY A 199 -13.08 -10.30 7.66
C GLY A 199 -12.90 -8.78 7.82
N PRO A 200 -12.35 -8.07 6.81
CA PRO A 200 -12.06 -6.65 6.94
C PRO A 200 -13.33 -5.81 7.15
N PRO A 201 -13.37 -4.89 8.15
CA PRO A 201 -14.60 -4.21 8.56
C PRO A 201 -14.99 -3.02 7.68
N TYR A 202 -14.19 -2.67 6.67
CA TYR A 202 -14.38 -1.43 5.90
C TYR A 202 -15.34 -1.61 4.71
N PRO A 203 -16.09 -0.58 4.28
CA PRO A 203 -16.94 -0.69 3.09
C PRO A 203 -16.12 -0.81 1.79
N PRO A 204 -16.77 -1.07 0.64
CA PRO A 204 -16.17 -0.85 -0.67
C PRO A 204 -15.74 0.61 -0.88
N PRO A 205 -14.73 0.87 -1.75
CA PRO A 205 -14.35 2.25 -2.08
C PRO A 205 -15.55 3.06 -2.61
N PRO A 206 -15.76 4.30 -2.14
CA PRO A 206 -16.86 5.17 -2.60
C PRO A 206 -16.59 5.81 -3.98
N VAL A 207 -15.51 5.42 -4.64
CA VAL A 207 -15.05 5.92 -5.95
C VAL A 207 -14.88 4.73 -6.90
N PRO A 208 -14.86 4.93 -8.23
CA PRO A 208 -14.64 3.84 -9.17
C PRO A 208 -13.38 3.03 -8.81
N PHE A 209 -13.53 1.71 -8.74
CA PHE A 209 -12.41 0.84 -8.40
C PHE A 209 -12.32 -0.43 -9.25
N LEU A 210 -11.08 -0.84 -9.51
CA LEU A 210 -10.71 -2.06 -10.23
C LEU A 210 -10.13 -3.08 -9.26
N VAL A 211 -10.52 -4.34 -9.40
CA VAL A 211 -9.89 -5.47 -8.71
C VAL A 211 -9.08 -6.29 -9.71
N ILE A 212 -7.84 -6.61 -9.35
CA ILE A 212 -6.95 -7.47 -10.14
C ILE A 212 -6.62 -8.69 -9.28
N ALA A 213 -7.08 -9.88 -9.67
CA ALA A 213 -6.82 -11.12 -8.96
C ALA A 213 -5.68 -11.91 -9.61
N GLY A 214 -4.78 -12.44 -8.78
CA GLY A 214 -3.90 -13.51 -9.22
C GLY A 214 -4.68 -14.81 -9.36
N ALA A 215 -4.36 -15.60 -10.37
CA ALA A 215 -5.03 -16.85 -10.68
C ALA A 215 -4.04 -17.78 -11.37
N ARG A 216 -4.23 -19.09 -11.26
CA ARG A 216 -3.54 -20.06 -12.11
C ARG A 216 -4.26 -20.25 -13.45
N GLY A 217 -5.55 -19.93 -13.52
CA GLY A 217 -6.41 -20.20 -14.67
C GLY A 217 -6.89 -21.65 -14.72
N ARG A 218 -6.94 -22.33 -13.57
CA ARG A 218 -7.39 -23.72 -13.44
C ARG A 218 -8.21 -23.90 -12.15
N PRO A 219 -9.17 -24.84 -12.10
CA PRO A 219 -10.04 -25.04 -10.93
C PRO A 219 -9.29 -25.36 -9.63
N GLU A 220 -8.09 -25.96 -9.72
CA GLU A 220 -7.29 -26.33 -8.55
C GLU A 220 -6.41 -25.19 -8.01
N GLY A 221 -6.32 -24.07 -8.75
CA GLY A 221 -5.50 -22.94 -8.38
C GLY A 221 -4.03 -23.28 -8.12
N TYR A 222 -3.30 -22.43 -7.38
CA TYR A 222 -1.92 -22.69 -6.96
C TYR A 222 -1.86 -23.46 -5.62
N ASN A 223 -2.82 -23.25 -4.72
CA ASN A 223 -2.82 -23.84 -3.39
C ASN A 223 -4.04 -24.76 -3.19
N PRO A 224 -3.85 -26.09 -3.10
CA PRO A 224 -4.96 -27.04 -2.99
C PRO A 224 -5.74 -26.92 -1.67
N ALA A 225 -5.24 -26.17 -0.68
CA ALA A 225 -5.97 -25.86 0.54
C ALA A 225 -7.00 -24.73 0.38
N ILE A 226 -6.96 -24.01 -0.75
CA ILE A 226 -7.90 -22.94 -1.09
C ILE A 226 -8.87 -23.51 -2.15
N PRO A 227 -10.19 -23.53 -1.90
CA PRO A 227 -11.15 -23.96 -2.91
C PRO A 227 -11.19 -23.01 -4.11
N GLY A 228 -11.07 -23.58 -5.32
CA GLY A 228 -11.17 -22.84 -6.58
C GLY A 228 -9.82 -22.28 -7.06
N ASP A 229 -9.88 -21.37 -8.02
CA ASP A 229 -8.69 -20.69 -8.54
C ASP A 229 -8.19 -19.65 -7.52
N ASP A 230 -6.88 -19.55 -7.36
CA ASP A 230 -6.24 -18.75 -6.32
C ASP A 230 -4.85 -18.27 -6.77
N ASP A 231 -4.22 -17.41 -5.98
CA ASP A 231 -2.87 -16.89 -6.21
C ASP A 231 -1.81 -17.49 -5.25
N GLY A 232 -2.14 -18.55 -4.55
CA GLY A 232 -1.37 -19.21 -3.50
C GLY A 232 -1.81 -18.81 -2.09
N ILE A 233 -2.44 -17.63 -1.94
CA ILE A 233 -2.78 -17.04 -0.64
C ILE A 233 -4.25 -16.62 -0.56
N VAL A 234 -4.79 -16.06 -1.63
CA VAL A 234 -6.15 -15.51 -1.71
C VAL A 234 -6.87 -16.16 -2.89
N ALA A 235 -8.08 -16.66 -2.65
CA ALA A 235 -8.92 -17.17 -3.74
C ALA A 235 -9.37 -16.02 -4.65
N VAL A 236 -9.57 -16.29 -5.94
CA VAL A 236 -10.09 -15.29 -6.89
C VAL A 236 -11.41 -14.70 -6.37
N ASP A 237 -12.32 -15.53 -5.87
CA ASP A 237 -13.61 -15.08 -5.34
C ASP A 237 -13.50 -14.26 -4.04
N GLU A 238 -12.45 -14.46 -3.24
CA GLU A 238 -12.20 -13.68 -2.03
C GLU A 238 -11.78 -12.23 -2.35
N THR A 239 -11.26 -11.99 -3.55
CA THR A 239 -10.89 -10.64 -4.00
C THR A 239 -12.08 -9.78 -4.42
N ARG A 240 -13.19 -10.42 -4.79
CA ARG A 240 -14.38 -9.74 -5.31
C ARG A 240 -15.02 -8.84 -4.28
N LEU A 241 -15.50 -7.69 -4.73
CA LEU A 241 -16.21 -6.71 -3.92
C LEU A 241 -17.34 -6.08 -4.74
N GLU A 242 -18.48 -5.85 -4.10
CA GLU A 242 -19.62 -5.23 -4.75
C GLU A 242 -19.29 -3.80 -5.21
N GLY A 243 -19.74 -3.41 -6.41
CA GLY A 243 -19.47 -2.10 -6.99
C GLY A 243 -18.19 -2.00 -7.83
N MET A 244 -17.44 -3.11 -8.02
CA MET A 244 -16.23 -3.10 -8.84
C MET A 244 -16.54 -2.72 -10.30
N ALA A 245 -15.74 -1.82 -10.85
CA ALA A 245 -15.85 -1.39 -12.25
C ALA A 245 -15.36 -2.48 -13.23
N GLY A 246 -14.47 -3.37 -12.77
CA GLY A 246 -13.95 -4.50 -13.51
C GLY A 246 -13.23 -5.49 -12.59
N HIS A 247 -12.97 -6.68 -13.11
CA HIS A 247 -12.28 -7.76 -12.38
C HIS A 247 -11.33 -8.49 -13.32
N VAL A 248 -10.03 -8.16 -13.22
CA VAL A 248 -9.01 -8.67 -14.14
C VAL A 248 -8.26 -9.83 -13.52
N LEU A 249 -8.18 -10.95 -14.23
CA LEU A 249 -7.35 -12.09 -13.83
C LEU A 249 -5.96 -12.02 -14.46
N VAL A 250 -4.93 -12.29 -13.66
CA VAL A 250 -3.55 -12.41 -14.13
C VAL A 250 -2.93 -13.73 -13.71
N SER A 251 -2.14 -14.34 -14.59
CA SER A 251 -1.46 -15.61 -14.29
C SER A 251 -0.25 -15.36 -13.41
N SER A 252 -0.47 -15.25 -12.10
CA SER A 252 0.57 -14.88 -11.13
C SER A 252 0.23 -15.39 -9.75
N ILE A 253 1.26 -15.83 -9.03
CA ILE A 253 1.17 -15.99 -7.58
C ILE A 253 1.09 -14.64 -6.87
N HIS A 254 0.57 -14.64 -5.64
CA HIS A 254 0.18 -13.48 -4.83
C HIS A 254 1.27 -12.41 -4.77
N THR A 255 2.52 -12.86 -4.63
CA THR A 255 3.69 -12.00 -4.46
C THR A 255 3.97 -11.08 -5.63
N PHE A 256 3.54 -11.45 -6.84
CA PHE A 256 3.93 -10.78 -8.08
C PHE A 256 2.77 -10.19 -8.87
N VAL A 257 1.53 -10.28 -8.37
CA VAL A 257 0.32 -9.80 -9.07
C VAL A 257 0.47 -8.35 -9.53
N MET A 258 0.93 -7.46 -8.67
CA MET A 258 1.14 -6.03 -8.99
C MET A 258 2.23 -5.76 -10.03
N ASN A 259 3.16 -6.71 -10.24
CA ASN A 259 4.26 -6.58 -11.20
C ASN A 259 3.97 -7.33 -12.50
N HIS A 260 2.82 -8.00 -12.62
CA HIS A 260 2.42 -8.68 -13.84
C HIS A 260 2.11 -7.65 -14.94
N PRO A 261 2.61 -7.80 -16.19
CA PRO A 261 2.39 -6.81 -17.27
C PRO A 261 0.91 -6.50 -17.53
N ARG A 262 0.04 -7.53 -17.52
CA ARG A 262 -1.41 -7.34 -17.64
C ARG A 262 -2.01 -6.53 -16.48
N ALA A 263 -1.48 -6.66 -15.26
CA ALA A 263 -1.97 -5.89 -14.12
C ALA A 263 -1.58 -4.42 -14.25
N GLN A 264 -0.34 -4.14 -14.65
CA GLN A 264 0.12 -2.78 -14.93
C GLN A 264 -0.67 -2.14 -16.07
N SER A 265 -0.84 -2.85 -17.19
CA SER A 265 -1.63 -2.36 -18.32
C SER A 265 -3.08 -2.06 -17.92
N ALA A 266 -3.75 -2.96 -17.21
CA ALA A 266 -5.11 -2.73 -16.72
C ALA A 266 -5.19 -1.54 -15.75
N THR A 267 -4.19 -1.37 -14.89
CA THR A 267 -4.07 -0.24 -13.95
C THR A 267 -4.00 1.08 -14.72
N LEU A 268 -3.09 1.20 -15.69
CA LEU A 268 -2.90 2.41 -16.48
C LEU A 268 -4.16 2.80 -17.25
N ARG A 269 -4.78 1.82 -17.93
CA ARG A 269 -6.05 2.04 -18.65
C ARG A 269 -7.16 2.50 -17.73
N PHE A 270 -7.31 1.87 -16.56
CA PHE A 270 -8.31 2.26 -15.58
C PHE A 270 -8.12 3.70 -15.09
N LEU A 271 -6.87 4.07 -14.78
CA LEU A 271 -6.55 5.43 -14.30
C LEU A 271 -6.79 6.48 -15.39
N ALA A 272 -6.55 6.15 -16.66
CA ALA A 272 -6.90 6.97 -17.82
C ALA A 272 -8.42 7.08 -18.07
N GLY A 273 -9.24 6.35 -17.33
CA GLY A 273 -10.70 6.33 -17.50
C GLY A 273 -11.17 5.44 -18.66
N GLU A 274 -10.28 4.59 -19.20
CA GLU A 274 -10.65 3.64 -20.23
C GLU A 274 -11.43 2.45 -19.66
N PRO A 275 -12.27 1.79 -20.48
CA PRO A 275 -12.91 0.54 -20.10
C PRO A 275 -11.87 -0.55 -19.80
N VAL A 276 -12.10 -1.31 -18.74
CA VAL A 276 -11.31 -2.49 -18.38
C VAL A 276 -12.24 -3.70 -18.41
N GLU A 277 -11.69 -4.87 -18.75
CA GLU A 277 -12.45 -6.13 -18.78
C GLU A 277 -13.16 -6.39 -17.43
N ARG A 278 -14.38 -6.91 -17.53
CA ARG A 278 -15.20 -7.34 -16.39
C ARG A 278 -15.03 -8.82 -16.11
#